data_AF-A0A1B3JK15-F1
#
_entry.id   AF-A0A1B3JK15-F1
#
_cell.length_a   1.000
_cell.length_b   1.000
_cell.length_c   1.000
_cell.angle_alpha   90.00
_cell.angle_beta   90.00
_cell.angle_gamma   90.00
#
_symmetry.space_group_name_H-M   'P 1'
#
loop_
_entity.id
_entity.type
_entity.pdbx_description
1 polymer ?
#
loop_
_entity_poly.entity_id
_entity_poly.type
_entity_poly.pdbx_seq_one_letter_code
_entity_poly.pdbx_strand_id
1 'polypeptide(L)'
;MNATNIIAIIIVILAFCSPFALIYWIVRKIKKYIGQKNKPLSNKSEVYIKNKSNINTSVIHNQNFNKKINRKLHIVSDMNLKNYTNEEIIELVFDPFLRIKTFSDELKTNVTYRDYNGNIIFDRTFTALEMRSERIDNYLLIQFARSDGDDAFKLYFIDLLNNKVIFSVYPEFYWDEVNSYDGNILVIKNKYGSFEVNNFGQLVDNVTYLKAVAVSYSIESLDAVSQLFSKLDKNKDNIQFYHSVLDECFVKIQSEFHALGYLANLLKIKGEIFEYQNDFYNAYRVYALGLKLNAKLSVRNAIKRVSKQLRQNTIDSINKSITFLADSLIAKNKELREKSLEKSRLGFEEGVRTGRIVIKESEK
;
A
#
# COMPACT_ATOMS: atom_id res chain seq x y z
N MET A 1 -1.53 -10.10 -39.84
CA MET A 1 -0.88 -9.34 -38.75
C MET A 1 0.45 -10.01 -38.43
N ASN A 2 1.57 -9.33 -38.67
CA ASN A 2 2.91 -9.89 -38.47
C ASN A 2 3.23 -10.07 -36.99
N ALA A 3 3.92 -11.15 -36.63
CA ALA A 3 4.22 -11.55 -35.25
C ALA A 3 4.92 -10.45 -34.44
N THR A 4 5.67 -9.57 -35.11
CA THR A 4 6.36 -8.41 -34.53
C THR A 4 5.39 -7.38 -33.94
N ASN A 5 4.23 -7.15 -34.58
CA ASN A 5 3.22 -6.22 -34.08
C ASN A 5 2.48 -6.78 -32.86
N ILE A 6 2.34 -8.11 -32.77
CA ILE A 6 1.71 -8.77 -31.63
C ILE A 6 2.60 -8.67 -30.40
N ILE A 7 3.92 -8.83 -30.55
CA ILE A 7 4.88 -8.71 -29.45
C ILE A 7 4.98 -7.27 -28.95
N ALA A 8 4.97 -6.28 -29.85
CA ALA A 8 4.96 -4.86 -29.47
C ALA A 8 3.70 -4.47 -28.68
N ILE A 9 2.53 -4.97 -29.08
CA ILE A 9 1.25 -4.75 -28.36
C ILE A 9 1.27 -5.42 -26.97
N ILE A 10 1.84 -6.62 -26.85
CA ILE A 10 1.97 -7.32 -25.56
C ILE A 10 2.91 -6.57 -24.60
N ILE A 11 4.00 -6.00 -25.11
CA ILE A 11 4.95 -5.20 -24.29
C ILE A 11 4.30 -3.89 -23.82
N VAL A 12 3.49 -3.24 -24.66
CA VAL A 12 2.73 -2.03 -24.28
C VAL A 12 1.67 -2.35 -23.22
N ILE A 13 0.96 -3.48 -23.34
CA ILE A 13 -0.02 -3.94 -22.35
C ILE A 13 0.66 -4.24 -21.01
N LEU A 14 1.81 -4.91 -21.00
CA LEU A 14 2.55 -5.22 -19.77
C LEU A 14 3.20 -3.99 -19.10
N ALA A 15 3.45 -2.92 -19.85
CA ALA A 15 4.04 -1.69 -19.34
C ALA A 15 3.01 -0.67 -18.80
N PHE A 16 1.73 -0.81 -19.15
CA PHE A 16 0.67 0.16 -18.80
C PHE A 16 -0.56 -0.41 -18.10
N CYS A 17 -0.65 -1.73 -17.93
CA CYS A 17 -1.79 -2.33 -17.24
C CYS A 17 -1.57 -2.43 -15.73
N SER A 18 -2.52 -1.84 -14.98
CA SER A 18 -2.70 -2.13 -13.56
C SER A 18 -2.94 -3.64 -13.34
N PRO A 19 -2.75 -4.17 -12.12
CA PRO A 19 -2.95 -5.60 -11.79
C PRO A 19 -4.27 -6.19 -12.30
N PHE A 20 -5.30 -5.35 -12.49
CA PHE A 20 -6.63 -5.71 -12.99
C PHE A 20 -6.65 -6.22 -14.43
N ALA A 21 -5.81 -5.72 -15.33
CA ALA A 21 -5.80 -6.19 -16.71
C ALA A 21 -5.06 -7.53 -16.88
N LEU A 22 -4.14 -7.86 -15.97
CA LEU A 22 -3.56 -9.21 -15.85
C LEU A 22 -4.63 -10.20 -15.37
N ILE A 23 -5.42 -9.83 -14.36
CA ILE A 23 -6.57 -10.60 -13.86
C ILE A 23 -7.61 -10.80 -14.98
N TYR A 24 -7.94 -9.76 -15.73
CA TYR A 24 -8.86 -9.84 -16.87
C TYR A 24 -8.34 -10.79 -17.97
N TRP A 25 -7.05 -10.76 -18.28
CA TRP A 25 -6.44 -11.66 -19.27
C TRP A 25 -6.47 -13.13 -18.81
N ILE A 26 -6.19 -13.38 -17.52
CA ILE A 26 -6.28 -14.71 -16.90
C ILE A 26 -7.71 -15.24 -16.96
N VAL A 27 -8.71 -14.43 -16.56
CA VAL A 27 -10.14 -14.78 -16.62
C VAL A 27 -10.57 -15.09 -18.07
N ARG A 28 -10.11 -14.30 -19.05
CA ARG A 28 -10.42 -14.51 -20.46
C ARG A 28 -9.79 -15.79 -21.04
N LYS A 29 -8.58 -16.15 -20.61
CA LYS A 29 -7.91 -17.41 -20.98
C LYS A 29 -8.63 -18.63 -20.40
N ILE A 30 -9.09 -18.55 -19.15
CA ILE A 30 -9.88 -19.61 -18.50
C ILE A 30 -11.23 -19.81 -19.20
N LYS A 31 -11.94 -18.73 -19.57
CA LYS A 31 -13.19 -18.83 -20.35
C LYS A 31 -13.00 -19.55 -21.70
N LYS A 32 -11.86 -19.33 -22.37
CA LYS A 32 -11.55 -20.00 -23.65
C LYS A 32 -11.25 -21.51 -23.48
N TYR A 33 -10.68 -21.91 -22.34
CA TYR A 33 -10.44 -23.33 -22.02
C TYR A 33 -11.70 -24.07 -21.58
N ILE A 34 -12.61 -23.41 -20.86
CA ILE A 34 -13.89 -23.99 -20.43
C ILE A 34 -14.85 -24.16 -21.62
N GLY A 35 -14.87 -23.20 -22.56
CA GLY A 35 -15.68 -23.27 -23.79
C GLY A 35 -15.31 -24.41 -24.74
N GLN A 36 -14.13 -25.03 -24.61
CA GLN A 36 -13.73 -26.20 -25.41
C GLN A 36 -14.08 -27.55 -24.77
N LYS A 37 -14.38 -27.60 -23.46
CA LYS A 37 -14.77 -28.85 -22.77
C LYS A 37 -16.26 -29.15 -22.82
N ASN A 38 -17.09 -28.19 -23.22
CA ASN A 38 -18.54 -28.37 -23.33
C ASN A 38 -18.97 -28.59 -24.79
N LYS A 39 -18.53 -29.71 -25.39
CA LYS A 39 -19.29 -30.37 -26.47
C LYS A 39 -20.05 -31.53 -25.82
N PRO A 40 -21.38 -31.62 -25.97
CA PRO A 40 -22.16 -32.62 -25.27
C PRO A 40 -21.93 -34.01 -25.91
N LEU A 41 -21.51 -34.99 -25.11
CA LEU A 41 -21.72 -36.40 -25.41
C LEU A 41 -22.93 -36.87 -24.60
N SER A 42 -23.87 -37.48 -25.31
CA SER A 42 -25.19 -37.92 -24.84
C SER A 42 -25.14 -39.03 -23.79
N ASN A 43 -26.06 -38.93 -22.82
CA ASN A 43 -26.80 -39.99 -22.13
C ASN A 43 -26.09 -41.32 -21.80
N LYS A 44 -25.94 -41.58 -20.49
CA LYS A 44 -26.68 -42.68 -19.83
C LYS A 44 -26.61 -42.55 -18.31
N SER A 45 -27.80 -42.64 -17.72
CA SER A 45 -28.13 -42.73 -16.30
C SER A 45 -27.62 -44.02 -15.67
N GLU A 46 -27.22 -43.96 -14.40
CA GLU A 46 -27.49 -45.06 -13.47
C GLU A 46 -27.58 -44.57 -12.02
N VAL A 47 -28.64 -45.02 -11.38
CA VAL A 47 -29.11 -44.75 -10.02
C VAL A 47 -28.45 -45.74 -9.07
N TYR A 48 -28.01 -45.32 -7.87
CA TYR A 48 -28.00 -46.20 -6.70
C TYR A 48 -28.19 -45.41 -5.39
N ILE A 49 -29.24 -45.77 -4.66
CA ILE A 49 -29.60 -45.35 -3.29
C ILE A 49 -29.15 -46.46 -2.32
N LYS A 50 -28.61 -46.08 -1.15
CA LYS A 50 -28.61 -46.76 0.20
C LYS A 50 -27.39 -46.25 0.98
N ASN A 51 -27.35 -46.10 2.31
CA ASN A 51 -28.31 -46.20 3.42
C ASN A 51 -27.67 -45.48 4.62
N LYS A 52 -28.49 -44.99 5.54
CA LYS A 52 -28.12 -44.50 6.88
C LYS A 52 -27.77 -45.68 7.80
N SER A 53 -26.70 -45.55 8.61
CA SER A 53 -26.63 -46.14 9.96
C SER A 53 -25.64 -45.41 10.85
N ASN A 54 -26.04 -45.24 12.11
CA ASN A 54 -25.42 -44.46 13.17
C ASN A 54 -24.32 -45.23 13.93
N ILE A 55 -23.71 -44.47 14.87
CA ILE A 55 -23.12 -44.84 16.17
C ILE A 55 -21.67 -45.37 16.18
N ASN A 56 -20.72 -44.59 16.73
CA ASN A 56 -20.21 -44.78 18.11
C ASN A 56 -18.99 -43.90 18.43
N THR A 57 -19.12 -43.23 19.56
CA THR A 57 -18.08 -42.60 20.38
C THR A 57 -17.10 -43.63 20.94
N SER A 58 -15.81 -43.30 20.95
CA SER A 58 -14.85 -43.83 21.92
C SER A 58 -14.08 -42.67 22.56
N VAL A 59 -14.18 -42.65 23.89
CA VAL A 59 -13.42 -41.80 24.81
C VAL A 59 -12.14 -42.56 25.15
N ILE A 60 -10.97 -41.92 25.01
CA ILE A 60 -9.77 -42.30 25.75
C ILE A 60 -9.32 -41.06 26.52
N HIS A 61 -9.25 -41.24 27.84
CA HIS A 61 -8.78 -40.27 28.81
C HIS A 61 -7.31 -40.59 29.10
N ASN A 62 -6.41 -39.62 28.95
CA ASN A 62 -5.32 -39.48 29.92
C ASN A 62 -4.82 -38.03 29.99
N GLN A 63 -4.67 -37.61 31.23
CA GLN A 63 -4.49 -36.25 31.70
C GLN A 63 -3.01 -35.84 31.61
N ASN A 64 -2.73 -34.57 31.26
CA ASN A 64 -2.01 -33.67 32.16
C ASN A 64 -2.04 -32.22 31.69
N PHE A 65 -2.13 -31.33 32.68
CA PHE A 65 -2.43 -29.91 32.64
C PHE A 65 -1.40 -29.07 31.87
N ASN A 66 -1.88 -28.16 31.00
CA ASN A 66 -1.48 -26.75 31.15
C ASN A 66 -2.48 -25.77 30.52
N LYS A 67 -2.72 -24.70 31.28
CA LYS A 67 -3.87 -23.79 31.27
C LYS A 67 -3.85 -22.87 30.02
N LYS A 68 -4.79 -23.06 29.09
CA LYS A 68 -5.09 -22.09 28.01
C LYS A 68 -6.57 -21.73 28.09
N ILE A 69 -6.85 -20.49 28.47
CA ILE A 69 -8.22 -19.96 28.59
C ILE A 69 -8.82 -19.88 27.19
N ASN A 70 -9.73 -20.81 26.90
CA ASN A 70 -10.61 -20.79 25.75
C ASN A 70 -11.67 -19.70 25.92
N ARG A 71 -11.69 -18.68 25.05
CA ARG A 71 -12.92 -17.94 24.76
C ARG A 71 -13.63 -18.66 23.61
N LYS A 72 -14.73 -19.34 23.94
CA LYS A 72 -15.69 -19.92 22.99
C LYS A 72 -16.30 -18.80 22.16
N LEU A 73 -16.09 -18.83 20.84
CA LEU A 73 -16.94 -18.15 19.87
C LEU A 73 -18.28 -18.88 19.83
N HIS A 74 -19.32 -18.24 20.37
CA HIS A 74 -20.70 -18.63 20.09
C HIS A 74 -21.09 -18.02 18.75
N ILE A 75 -21.15 -18.86 17.71
CA ILE A 75 -21.83 -18.52 16.46
C ILE A 75 -23.31 -18.83 16.71
N VAL A 76 -24.13 -17.79 16.90
CA VAL A 76 -25.58 -17.89 16.77
C VAL A 76 -25.91 -17.61 15.32
N SER A 77 -26.27 -18.67 14.59
CA SER A 77 -26.81 -18.57 13.24
C SER A 77 -28.31 -18.43 13.32
N ASP A 78 -28.83 -17.21 13.19
CA ASP A 78 -30.23 -17.01 12.82
C ASP A 78 -30.29 -16.51 11.39
N MET A 79 -30.62 -17.46 10.50
CA MET A 79 -31.14 -17.14 9.18
C MET A 79 -32.46 -16.41 9.35
N ASN A 80 -32.51 -15.15 8.94
CA ASN A 80 -33.73 -14.57 8.40
C ASN A 80 -33.37 -13.66 7.23
N LEU A 81 -33.65 -14.17 6.03
CA LEU A 81 -33.70 -13.40 4.79
C LEU A 81 -34.70 -12.26 4.95
N LYS A 82 -34.23 -11.02 4.94
CA LYS A 82 -35.00 -9.86 4.47
C LYS A 82 -34.11 -8.98 3.60
N ASN A 83 -34.67 -8.58 2.47
CA ASN A 83 -34.06 -7.82 1.38
C ASN A 83 -33.22 -6.63 1.89
N TYR A 84 -31.92 -6.66 1.62
CA TYR A 84 -31.05 -5.50 1.80
C TYR A 84 -31.05 -4.69 0.51
N THR A 85 -31.63 -3.49 0.57
CA THR A 85 -31.15 -2.34 -0.23
C THR A 85 -29.70 -2.05 0.18
N ASN A 86 -28.87 -1.64 -0.77
CA ASN A 86 -27.41 -1.41 -0.61
C ASN A 86 -27.06 -0.29 0.40
N GLU A 87 -27.30 -0.53 1.69
CA GLU A 87 -26.76 0.26 2.79
C GLU A 87 -25.89 -0.65 3.65
N GLU A 88 -24.57 -0.63 3.43
CA GLU A 88 -23.64 -1.18 4.42
C GLU A 88 -23.59 -0.20 5.60
N ILE A 89 -24.46 -0.42 6.58
CA ILE A 89 -24.32 0.19 7.91
C ILE A 89 -23.17 -0.55 8.60
N ILE A 90 -21.96 0.00 8.49
CA ILE A 90 -20.87 -0.38 9.38
C ILE A 90 -21.11 0.36 10.70
N GLU A 91 -21.91 -0.23 11.59
CA GLU A 91 -22.03 0.22 12.97
C GLU A 91 -20.75 -0.18 13.72
N LEU A 92 -19.75 0.70 13.69
CA LEU A 92 -18.59 0.62 14.59
C LEU A 92 -19.04 0.96 16.02
N VAL A 93 -19.37 -0.09 16.78
CA VAL A 93 -19.36 -0.16 18.25
C VAL A 93 -18.10 0.59 18.78
N PHE A 94 -18.08 1.62 19.65
CA PHE A 94 -18.95 2.16 20.71
C PHE A 94 -18.73 3.68 20.82
N ASP A 95 -19.67 4.48 20.31
CA ASP A 95 -19.83 5.88 20.71
C ASP A 95 -21.29 6.29 20.50
N PRO A 96 -22.10 6.47 21.57
CA PRO A 96 -23.52 6.79 21.41
C PRO A 96 -23.75 8.20 20.86
N PHE A 97 -22.72 9.05 20.82
CA PHE A 97 -22.83 10.45 20.43
C PHE A 97 -22.35 10.68 19.00
N LEU A 98 -21.33 9.95 18.53
CA LEU A 98 -20.78 10.09 17.19
C LEU A 98 -21.29 9.01 16.24
N ARG A 99 -21.83 9.42 15.10
CA ARG A 99 -22.21 8.55 13.99
C ARG A 99 -21.47 8.96 12.73
N ILE A 100 -20.76 8.02 12.12
CA ILE A 100 -20.10 8.20 10.82
C ILE A 100 -20.79 7.24 9.83
N LYS A 101 -21.52 7.78 8.85
CA LYS A 101 -22.21 7.00 7.81
C LYS A 101 -21.56 7.27 6.46
N THR A 102 -21.05 6.22 5.84
CA THR A 102 -20.41 6.28 4.51
C THR A 102 -21.36 5.76 3.44
N PHE A 103 -21.44 6.48 2.32
CA PHE A 103 -22.30 6.19 1.17
C PHE A 103 -21.42 5.87 -0.03
N SER A 104 -21.08 4.59 -0.20
CA SER A 104 -20.13 4.11 -1.22
C SER A 104 -20.52 4.49 -2.64
N ASP A 105 -21.82 4.41 -2.97
CA ASP A 105 -22.34 4.73 -4.31
C ASP A 105 -22.24 6.23 -4.64
N GLU A 106 -22.22 7.09 -3.62
CA GLU A 106 -22.13 8.54 -3.76
C GLU A 106 -20.74 9.10 -3.46
N LEU A 107 -19.80 8.27 -3.03
CA LEU A 107 -18.47 8.67 -2.56
C LEU A 107 -18.52 9.74 -1.47
N LYS A 108 -19.46 9.62 -0.52
CA LYS A 108 -19.66 10.59 0.57
C LYS A 108 -19.58 9.95 1.93
N THR A 109 -19.28 10.76 2.94
CA THR A 109 -19.41 10.39 4.35
C THR A 109 -20.15 11.49 5.10
N ASN A 110 -21.21 11.14 5.80
CA ASN A 110 -21.88 12.02 6.75
C ASN A 110 -21.39 11.73 8.18
N VAL A 111 -21.06 12.79 8.91
CA VAL A 111 -20.65 12.74 10.31
C VAL A 111 -21.66 13.52 11.13
N THR A 112 -22.30 12.84 12.08
CA THR A 112 -23.26 13.43 13.02
C THR A 112 -22.74 13.28 14.45
N TYR A 113 -22.79 14.35 15.24
CA TYR A 113 -22.52 14.31 16.68
C TYR A 113 -23.73 14.81 17.48
N ARG A 114 -24.09 14.10 18.54
CA ARG A 114 -25.22 14.42 19.42
C ARG A 114 -24.77 14.77 20.83
N ASP A 115 -25.50 15.67 21.48
CA ASP A 115 -25.34 15.95 22.91
C ASP A 115 -25.98 14.83 23.78
N TYR A 116 -25.86 14.96 25.10
CA TYR A 116 -26.49 14.04 26.06
C TYR A 116 -28.02 14.01 26.03
N ASN A 117 -28.64 15.05 25.48
CA ASN A 117 -30.09 15.14 25.31
C ASN A 117 -30.56 14.55 23.97
N GLY A 118 -29.63 14.09 23.12
CA GLY A 118 -29.90 13.56 21.79
C GLY A 118 -30.02 14.61 20.69
N ASN A 119 -29.80 15.89 20.99
CA ASN A 119 -29.79 16.97 20.01
C ASN A 119 -28.55 16.85 19.13
N ILE A 120 -28.73 17.01 17.82
CA ILE A 120 -27.61 17.05 16.88
C ILE A 120 -26.92 18.41 17.02
N ILE A 121 -25.64 18.39 17.39
CA ILE A 121 -24.80 19.59 17.57
C ILE A 121 -23.69 19.70 16.52
N PHE A 122 -23.43 18.62 15.78
CA PHE A 122 -22.62 18.63 14.58
C PHE A 122 -23.28 17.74 13.52
N ASP A 123 -23.43 18.25 12.30
CA ASP A 123 -23.85 17.47 11.14
C ASP A 123 -23.13 18.01 9.90
N ARG A 124 -22.30 17.17 9.30
CA ARG A 124 -21.55 17.54 8.10
C ARG A 124 -21.40 16.36 7.16
N THR A 125 -21.66 16.63 5.88
CA THR A 125 -21.37 15.69 4.79
C THR A 125 -20.07 16.08 4.10
N PHE A 126 -19.17 15.11 3.98
CA PHE A 126 -17.92 15.17 3.25
C PHE A 126 -18.07 14.46 1.90
N THR A 127 -17.39 14.98 0.90
CA THR A 127 -17.39 14.55 -0.51
C THR A 127 -16.39 13.42 -0.81
N ALA A 128 -16.02 12.66 0.22
CA ALA A 128 -15.13 11.51 0.09
C ALA A 128 -15.52 10.43 1.11
N LEU A 129 -15.11 9.19 0.84
CA LEU A 129 -15.30 8.05 1.74
C LEU A 129 -14.33 8.18 2.92
N GLU A 130 -14.82 7.93 4.13
CA GLU A 130 -13.99 7.77 5.31
C GLU A 130 -13.00 6.60 5.10
N MET A 131 -11.75 6.87 5.44
CA MET A 131 -10.67 5.88 5.40
C MET A 131 -10.26 5.46 6.82
N ARG A 132 -10.21 6.44 7.73
CA ARG A 132 -9.88 6.25 9.14
C ARG A 132 -10.41 7.41 9.96
N SER A 133 -10.86 7.12 11.17
CA SER A 133 -11.35 8.11 12.12
C SER A 133 -11.05 7.69 13.55
N GLU A 134 -10.82 8.69 14.41
CA GLU A 134 -10.61 8.51 15.84
C GLU A 134 -11.17 9.71 16.61
N ARG A 135 -11.95 9.43 17.65
CA ARG A 135 -12.52 10.45 18.52
C ARG A 135 -11.67 10.59 19.79
N ILE A 136 -11.36 11.83 20.16
CA ILE A 136 -10.68 12.19 21.40
C ILE A 136 -11.55 13.20 22.14
N ASP A 137 -12.22 12.77 23.20
CA ASP A 137 -13.17 13.59 23.97
C ASP A 137 -14.20 14.27 23.07
N ASN A 138 -14.07 15.57 22.82
CA ASN A 138 -14.99 16.35 21.99
C ASN A 138 -14.45 16.62 20.59
N TYR A 139 -13.36 15.97 20.23
CA TYR A 139 -12.66 16.16 18.96
C TYR A 139 -12.73 14.91 18.09
N LEU A 140 -12.72 15.11 16.78
CA LEU A 140 -12.66 14.06 15.78
C LEU A 140 -11.47 14.31 14.86
N LEU A 141 -10.57 13.33 14.79
CA LEU A 141 -9.60 13.22 13.72
C LEU A 141 -10.16 12.27 12.67
N ILE A 142 -10.32 12.72 11.42
CA ILE A 142 -10.89 11.92 10.33
C ILE A 142 -10.12 12.14 9.03
N GLN A 143 -9.74 11.05 8.39
CA GLN A 143 -9.06 11.04 7.10
C GLN A 143 -9.92 10.40 6.03
N PHE A 144 -9.91 11.01 4.86
CA PHE A 144 -10.70 10.56 3.73
C PHE A 144 -9.87 9.86 2.66
N ALA A 145 -10.49 8.89 2.00
CA ALA A 145 -9.93 8.17 0.88
C ALA A 145 -9.70 9.11 -0.32
N ARG A 146 -8.90 8.64 -1.27
CA ARG A 146 -8.70 9.34 -2.54
C ARG A 146 -9.95 9.19 -3.41
N SER A 147 -10.59 10.30 -3.72
CA SER A 147 -11.71 10.43 -4.66
C SER A 147 -11.54 11.72 -5.50
N ASP A 148 -12.54 12.03 -6.33
CA ASP A 148 -12.58 13.27 -7.13
C ASP A 148 -13.26 14.44 -6.37
N GLY A 149 -13.67 14.23 -5.11
CA GLY A 149 -14.33 15.25 -4.30
C GLY A 149 -13.35 16.21 -3.60
N ASP A 150 -13.87 17.34 -3.13
CA ASP A 150 -13.09 18.39 -2.45
C ASP A 150 -12.43 17.90 -1.15
N ASP A 151 -13.03 16.91 -0.50
CA ASP A 151 -12.53 16.33 0.76
C ASP A 151 -11.54 15.18 0.55
N ALA A 152 -11.30 14.80 -0.71
CA ALA A 152 -10.45 13.67 -1.06
C ALA A 152 -9.05 13.81 -0.44
N PHE A 153 -8.57 12.72 0.16
CA PHE A 153 -7.23 12.60 0.74
C PHE A 153 -6.91 13.54 1.93
N LYS A 154 -7.84 14.41 2.32
CA LYS A 154 -7.63 15.35 3.42
C LYS A 154 -7.77 14.66 4.78
N LEU A 155 -7.00 15.15 5.73
CA LEU A 155 -7.10 14.89 7.16
C LEU A 155 -7.76 16.11 7.81
N TYR A 156 -8.83 15.88 8.55
CA TYR A 156 -9.53 16.89 9.32
C TYR A 156 -9.37 16.62 10.80
N PHE A 157 -9.14 17.68 11.58
CA PHE A 157 -9.28 17.66 13.03
C PHE A 157 -10.35 18.66 13.43
N ILE A 158 -11.39 18.20 14.10
CA ILE A 158 -12.65 18.91 14.26
C ILE A 158 -13.02 18.93 15.74
N ASP A 159 -13.31 20.11 16.27
CA ASP A 159 -14.03 20.29 17.52
C ASP A 159 -15.53 20.11 17.26
N LEU A 160 -16.06 18.97 17.70
CA LEU A 160 -17.44 18.56 17.49
C LEU A 160 -18.42 19.39 18.34
N LEU A 161 -18.02 19.86 19.51
CA LEU A 161 -18.89 20.66 20.38
C LEU A 161 -19.08 22.07 19.83
N ASN A 162 -18.01 22.69 19.34
CA ASN A 162 -18.04 24.06 18.85
C ASN A 162 -18.27 24.15 17.33
N ASN A 163 -18.52 23.02 16.67
CA ASN A 163 -18.65 22.92 15.21
C ASN A 163 -17.51 23.64 14.46
N LYS A 164 -16.28 23.41 14.91
CA LYS A 164 -15.10 24.13 14.41
C LYS A 164 -14.08 23.16 13.85
N VAL A 165 -13.71 23.34 12.59
CA VAL A 165 -12.53 22.68 12.03
C VAL A 165 -11.28 23.36 12.62
N ILE A 166 -10.47 22.60 13.35
CA ILE A 166 -9.18 23.06 13.87
C ILE A 166 -8.20 23.13 12.70
N PHE A 167 -8.07 22.04 11.94
CA PHE A 167 -7.33 22.03 10.68
C PHE A 167 -7.95 21.09 9.64
N SER A 168 -7.60 21.36 8.37
CA SER A 168 -7.88 20.52 7.22
C SER A 168 -6.65 20.56 6.31
N VAL A 169 -5.94 19.44 6.18
CA VAL A 169 -4.65 19.37 5.49
C VAL A 169 -4.53 18.13 4.63
N TYR A 170 -3.61 18.16 3.67
CA TYR A 170 -3.05 16.94 3.11
C TYR A 170 -1.89 16.52 4.01
N PRO A 171 -2.03 15.45 4.81
CA PRO A 171 -1.05 15.16 5.84
C PRO A 171 0.28 14.74 5.20
N GLU A 172 1.37 15.39 5.63
CA GLU A 172 2.76 15.00 5.29
C GLU A 172 3.26 13.83 6.16
N PHE A 173 2.37 13.26 6.99
CA PHE A 173 2.67 12.24 7.97
C PHE A 173 1.61 11.14 7.98
N TYR A 174 2.01 9.98 8.48
CA TYR A 174 1.10 8.89 8.81
C TYR A 174 0.64 9.00 10.26
N TRP A 175 -0.57 8.54 10.54
CA TRP A 175 -1.08 8.40 11.90
C TRP A 175 -1.83 7.07 11.98
N ASP A 176 -1.57 6.30 13.02
CA ASP A 176 -2.25 5.03 13.31
C ASP A 176 -3.20 5.15 14.49
N GLU A 177 -2.82 5.93 15.49
CA GLU A 177 -3.63 6.23 16.67
C GLU A 177 -3.34 7.64 17.17
N VAL A 178 -4.25 8.20 17.98
CA VAL A 178 -4.04 9.45 18.71
C VAL A 178 -3.71 9.13 20.16
N ASN A 179 -2.56 9.63 20.62
CA ASN A 179 -2.14 9.47 22.02
C ASN A 179 -2.80 10.50 22.94
N SER A 180 -2.80 11.77 22.55
CA SER A 180 -3.31 12.87 23.37
C SER A 180 -3.52 14.16 22.57
N TYR A 181 -4.31 15.07 23.14
CA TYR A 181 -4.44 16.45 22.68
C TYR A 181 -4.58 17.38 23.88
N ASP A 182 -3.79 18.45 23.97
CA ASP A 182 -3.79 19.39 25.10
C ASP A 182 -4.51 20.72 24.83
N GLY A 183 -5.10 20.87 23.64
CA GLY A 183 -5.69 22.13 23.16
C GLY A 183 -4.84 22.89 22.14
N ASN A 184 -3.55 22.57 22.03
CA ASN A 184 -2.63 23.18 21.06
C ASN A 184 -1.86 22.14 20.23
N ILE A 185 -1.49 21.04 20.87
CA ILE A 185 -0.66 19.97 20.31
C ILE A 185 -1.42 18.66 20.33
N LEU A 186 -1.57 18.07 19.16
CA LEU A 186 -2.08 16.73 18.93
C LEU A 186 -0.89 15.77 18.83
N VAL A 187 -0.82 14.78 19.72
CA VAL A 187 0.21 13.73 19.67
C VAL A 187 -0.36 12.53 18.94
N ILE A 188 0.17 12.25 17.76
CA ILE A 188 -0.16 11.06 16.98
C ILE A 188 0.90 9.99 17.17
N LYS A 189 0.53 8.73 17.01
CA LYS A 189 1.47 7.61 16.96
C LYS A 189 1.28 6.80 15.67
N ASN A 190 2.40 6.35 15.13
CA ASN A 190 2.45 5.52 13.93
C ASN A 190 3.61 4.50 14.03
N LYS A 191 3.80 3.71 12.97
CA LYS A 191 4.90 2.72 12.86
C LYS A 191 6.33 3.27 13.09
N TYR A 192 6.55 4.58 13.02
CA TYR A 192 7.85 5.23 13.20
C TYR A 192 8.05 5.85 14.58
N GLY A 193 7.00 6.00 15.39
CA GLY A 193 7.09 6.65 16.71
C GLY A 193 5.87 7.49 17.03
N SER A 194 6.02 8.39 18.01
CA SER A 194 5.02 9.39 18.38
C SER A 194 5.50 10.77 17.97
N PHE A 195 4.61 11.59 17.41
CA PHE A 195 4.94 12.89 16.86
C PHE A 195 3.88 13.92 17.18
N GLU A 196 4.32 15.15 17.40
CA GLU A 196 3.48 16.28 17.72
C GLU A 196 3.02 17.00 16.45
N VAL A 197 1.73 17.31 16.39
CA VAL A 197 1.07 18.03 15.30
C VAL A 197 0.40 19.26 15.90
N ASN A 198 0.69 20.44 15.37
CA ASN A 198 0.09 21.68 15.85
C ASN A 198 -1.35 21.86 15.31
N ASN A 199 -2.04 22.89 15.79
CA ASN A 199 -3.38 23.25 15.33
C ASN A 199 -3.48 23.70 13.85
N PHE A 200 -2.37 23.76 13.11
CA PHE A 200 -2.35 23.96 11.65
C PHE A 200 -2.23 22.65 10.87
N GLY A 201 -2.21 21.50 11.55
CA GLY A 201 -2.03 20.19 10.93
C GLY A 201 -0.60 19.94 10.46
N GLN A 202 0.38 20.59 11.07
CA GLN A 202 1.80 20.47 10.73
C GLN A 202 2.57 19.77 11.85
N LEU A 203 3.53 18.92 11.48
CA LEU A 203 4.48 18.37 12.43
C LEU A 203 5.27 19.48 13.11
N VAL A 204 5.31 19.48 14.44
CA VAL A 204 6.10 20.43 15.23
C VAL A 204 7.60 20.25 14.95
N ASP A 205 8.06 18.99 14.91
CA ASP A 205 9.43 18.64 14.51
C ASP A 205 9.41 17.68 13.31
N ASN A 206 9.30 18.28 12.12
CA ASN A 206 9.34 17.57 10.85
C ASN A 206 10.69 16.84 10.65
N VAL A 207 11.81 17.38 11.12
CA VAL A 207 13.14 16.77 10.93
C VAL A 207 13.25 15.45 11.68
N THR A 208 12.78 15.39 12.92
CA THR A 208 12.77 14.16 13.72
C THR A 208 11.87 13.11 13.09
N TYR A 209 10.69 13.49 12.59
CA TYR A 209 9.82 12.60 11.83
C TYR A 209 10.52 12.01 10.59
N LEU A 210 11.08 12.86 9.73
CA LEU A 210 11.76 12.41 8.52
C LEU A 210 12.96 11.51 8.83
N LYS A 211 13.72 11.77 9.90
CA LYS A 211 14.80 10.87 10.34
C LYS A 211 14.26 9.51 10.76
N ALA A 212 13.16 9.45 11.50
CA ALA A 212 12.51 8.21 11.90
C ALA A 212 12.00 7.41 10.68
N VAL A 213 11.42 8.10 9.69
CA VAL A 213 11.03 7.48 8.40
C VAL A 213 12.27 6.96 7.66
N ALA A 214 13.32 7.77 7.55
CA ALA A 214 14.55 7.41 6.84
C ALA A 214 15.21 6.13 7.40
N VAL A 215 15.27 5.96 8.73
CA VAL A 215 15.89 4.77 9.36
C VAL A 215 14.99 3.55 9.40
N SER A 216 13.77 3.61 8.84
CA SER A 216 12.95 2.42 8.60
C SER A 216 13.47 1.59 7.42
N TYR A 217 14.24 2.23 6.53
CA TYR A 217 14.85 1.66 5.34
C TYR A 217 13.83 1.07 4.36
N SER A 218 12.60 1.59 4.36
CA SER A 218 11.54 1.28 3.40
C SER A 218 11.57 2.25 2.20
N ILE A 219 10.68 2.04 1.21
CA ILE A 219 10.55 2.92 0.04
C ILE A 219 10.30 4.39 0.44
N GLU A 220 9.52 4.62 1.50
CA GLU A 220 9.21 5.94 2.06
C GLU A 220 10.48 6.68 2.53
N SER A 221 11.53 5.94 2.90
CA SER A 221 12.82 6.51 3.28
C SER A 221 13.48 7.30 2.14
N LEU A 222 13.19 6.97 0.88
CA LEU A 222 13.77 7.67 -0.27
C LEU A 222 13.30 9.13 -0.32
N ASP A 223 12.00 9.34 -0.16
CA ASP A 223 11.42 10.69 -0.11
C ASP A 223 11.91 11.43 1.15
N ALA A 224 11.96 10.75 2.29
CA ALA A 224 12.45 11.34 3.53
C ALA A 224 13.91 11.82 3.43
N VAL A 225 14.81 11.02 2.83
CA VAL A 225 16.21 11.42 2.59
C VAL A 225 16.30 12.60 1.63
N SER A 226 15.50 12.61 0.55
CA SER A 226 15.45 13.73 -0.40
C SER A 226 15.03 15.03 0.31
N GLN A 227 13.98 14.99 1.13
CA GLN A 227 13.52 16.13 1.91
C GLN A 227 14.58 16.57 2.92
N LEU A 228 15.19 15.66 3.68
CA LEU A 228 16.24 15.99 4.65
C LEU A 228 17.45 16.64 3.97
N PHE A 229 17.88 16.15 2.81
CA PHE A 229 19.00 16.71 2.05
C PHE A 229 18.72 18.14 1.56
N SER A 230 17.46 18.48 1.32
CA SER A 230 17.03 19.84 0.98
C SER A 230 16.94 20.76 2.21
N LYS A 231 16.52 20.23 3.37
CA LYS A 231 16.23 21.00 4.59
C LYS A 231 17.43 21.24 5.50
N LEU A 232 18.35 20.27 5.59
CA LEU A 232 19.46 20.32 6.53
C LEU A 232 20.76 20.83 5.90
N ASP A 233 21.65 21.33 6.76
CA ASP A 233 23.01 21.67 6.37
C ASP A 233 23.73 20.41 5.87
N LYS A 234 24.45 20.58 4.76
CA LYS A 234 25.15 19.49 4.08
C LYS A 234 26.55 19.27 4.68
N ASN A 235 26.61 19.23 6.01
CA ASN A 235 27.81 18.91 6.75
C ASN A 235 28.17 17.42 6.62
N LYS A 236 29.39 17.05 7.05
CA LYS A 236 29.91 15.69 6.90
C LYS A 236 29.00 14.62 7.52
N ASP A 237 28.46 14.89 8.71
CA ASP A 237 27.66 13.93 9.46
C ASP A 237 26.32 13.65 8.78
N ASN A 238 25.63 14.70 8.32
CA ASN A 238 24.37 14.55 7.57
C ASN A 238 24.58 13.82 6.24
N ILE A 239 25.66 14.14 5.51
CA ILE A 239 25.99 13.46 4.26
C ILE A 239 26.29 11.97 4.50
N GLN A 240 27.04 11.65 5.56
CA GLN A 240 27.29 10.27 5.95
C GLN A 240 26.00 9.54 6.32
N PHE A 241 25.12 10.18 7.07
CA PHE A 241 23.80 9.64 7.40
C PHE A 241 22.99 9.28 6.14
N TYR A 242 22.93 10.16 5.14
CA TYR A 242 22.20 9.87 3.90
C TYR A 242 22.77 8.68 3.14
N HIS A 243 24.10 8.59 3.01
CA HIS A 243 24.73 7.44 2.34
C HIS A 243 24.43 6.14 3.08
N SER A 244 24.56 6.12 4.40
CA SER A 244 24.24 4.94 5.22
C SER A 244 22.79 4.50 5.07
N VAL A 245 21.83 5.43 5.13
CA VAL A 245 20.41 5.12 4.92
C VAL A 245 20.17 4.56 3.51
N LEU A 246 20.71 5.19 2.48
CA LEU A 246 20.48 4.77 1.10
C LEU A 246 21.15 3.41 0.80
N ASP A 247 22.25 3.07 1.45
CA ASP A 247 22.86 1.74 1.34
C ASP A 247 22.00 0.65 1.99
N GLU A 248 21.47 0.89 3.19
CA GLU A 248 20.54 -0.04 3.84
C GLU A 248 19.24 -0.19 3.05
N CYS A 249 18.68 0.91 2.53
CA CYS A 249 17.54 0.88 1.62
C CYS A 249 17.82 0.02 0.38
N PHE A 250 19.01 0.13 -0.21
CA PHE A 250 19.39 -0.66 -1.39
C PHE A 250 19.32 -2.16 -1.07
N VAL A 251 19.83 -2.56 0.10
CA VAL A 251 19.85 -3.96 0.54
C VAL A 251 18.46 -4.52 0.78
N LYS A 252 17.54 -3.73 1.36
CA LYS A 252 16.16 -4.17 1.63
C LYS A 252 15.29 -4.16 0.37
N ILE A 253 15.29 -3.05 -0.37
CA ILE A 253 14.39 -2.80 -1.50
C ILE A 253 14.68 -3.74 -2.68
N GLN A 254 15.93 -4.18 -2.88
CA GLN A 254 16.28 -5.11 -3.99
C GLN A 254 15.49 -6.43 -3.96
N SER A 255 14.91 -6.80 -2.81
CA SER A 255 14.12 -8.02 -2.64
C SER A 255 12.63 -7.86 -2.98
N GLU A 256 12.19 -6.64 -3.27
CA GLU A 256 10.79 -6.33 -3.52
C GLU A 256 10.35 -6.61 -4.97
N PHE A 257 9.05 -6.81 -5.15
CA PHE A 257 8.46 -7.06 -6.46
C PHE A 257 8.70 -5.91 -7.45
N HIS A 258 8.59 -4.66 -6.98
CA HIS A 258 8.78 -3.44 -7.79
C HIS A 258 10.19 -2.82 -7.64
N ALA A 259 11.18 -3.59 -7.16
CA ALA A 259 12.50 -3.10 -6.76
C ALA A 259 13.19 -2.19 -7.79
N LEU A 260 13.21 -2.54 -9.08
CA LEU A 260 14.02 -1.82 -10.08
C LEU A 260 13.65 -0.32 -10.18
N GLY A 261 12.36 0.02 -10.06
CA GLY A 261 11.92 1.41 -10.08
C GLY A 261 12.38 2.18 -8.85
N TYR A 262 12.25 1.57 -7.67
CA TYR A 262 12.67 2.16 -6.40
C TYR A 262 14.19 2.29 -6.30
N LEU A 263 14.95 1.27 -6.71
CA LEU A 263 16.40 1.31 -6.78
C LEU A 263 16.90 2.39 -7.75
N ALA A 264 16.23 2.58 -8.89
CA ALA A 264 16.58 3.66 -9.81
C ALA A 264 16.40 5.05 -9.18
N ASN A 265 15.32 5.27 -8.42
CA ASN A 265 15.10 6.53 -7.69
C ASN A 265 16.11 6.72 -6.55
N LEU A 266 16.42 5.66 -5.81
CA LEU A 266 17.46 5.66 -4.78
C LEU A 266 18.82 6.07 -5.37
N LEU A 267 19.21 5.48 -6.49
CA LEU A 267 20.46 5.78 -7.18
C LEU A 267 20.49 7.21 -7.73
N LYS A 268 19.35 7.77 -8.12
CA LYS A 268 19.24 9.20 -8.45
C LYS A 268 19.58 10.07 -7.23
N ILE A 269 19.00 9.80 -6.07
CA ILE A 269 19.27 10.56 -4.84
C ILE A 269 20.75 10.44 -4.45
N LYS A 270 21.32 9.22 -4.48
CA LYS A 270 22.77 9.05 -4.24
C LYS A 270 23.61 9.86 -5.21
N GLY A 271 23.22 9.92 -6.48
CA GLY A 271 23.92 10.69 -7.50
C GLY A 271 23.90 12.18 -7.22
N GLU A 272 22.78 12.72 -6.75
CA GLU A 272 22.63 14.13 -6.38
C GLU A 272 23.52 14.49 -5.19
N ILE A 273 23.62 13.58 -4.21
CA ILE A 273 24.52 13.74 -3.05
C ILE A 273 25.99 13.70 -3.49
N PHE A 274 26.38 12.75 -4.35
CA PHE A 274 27.76 12.69 -4.86
C PHE A 274 28.12 13.89 -5.74
N GLU A 275 27.20 14.36 -6.60
CA GLU A 275 27.40 15.58 -7.42
C GLU A 275 27.61 16.80 -6.51
N TYR A 276 26.84 16.92 -5.42
CA TYR A 276 27.06 17.96 -4.41
C TYR A 276 28.45 17.89 -3.76
N GLN A 277 28.96 16.68 -3.50
CA GLN A 277 30.30 16.46 -2.96
C GLN A 277 31.43 16.65 -4.01
N ASN A 278 31.09 17.01 -5.25
CA ASN A 278 32.00 17.00 -6.41
C ASN A 278 32.66 15.63 -6.68
N ASP A 279 32.07 14.54 -6.20
CA ASP A 279 32.50 13.18 -6.53
C ASP A 279 31.85 12.74 -7.85
N PHE A 280 32.36 13.29 -8.94
CA PHE A 280 31.83 13.04 -10.29
C PHE A 280 31.96 11.56 -10.70
N TYR A 281 32.95 10.84 -10.17
CA TYR A 281 33.13 9.42 -10.46
C TYR A 281 31.94 8.62 -9.93
N ASN A 282 31.62 8.77 -8.64
CA ASN A 282 30.53 8.03 -8.03
C ASN A 282 29.16 8.56 -8.47
N ALA A 283 28.99 9.87 -8.69
CA ALA A 283 27.78 10.44 -9.27
C ALA A 283 27.44 9.83 -10.64
N TYR A 284 28.42 9.79 -11.57
CA TYR A 284 28.21 9.19 -12.89
C TYR A 284 27.84 7.71 -12.77
N ARG A 285 28.55 6.96 -11.92
CA ARG A 285 28.33 5.53 -11.72
C ARG A 285 26.91 5.22 -11.27
N VAL A 286 26.39 5.92 -10.25
CA VAL A 286 25.04 5.65 -9.74
C VAL A 286 23.95 6.16 -10.69
N TYR A 287 24.11 7.32 -11.32
CA TYR A 287 23.13 7.79 -12.31
C TYR A 287 23.03 6.86 -13.53
N ALA A 288 24.17 6.42 -14.07
CA ALA A 288 24.21 5.52 -15.22
C ALA A 288 23.63 4.14 -14.87
N LEU A 289 23.90 3.62 -13.67
CA LEU A 289 23.26 2.40 -13.17
C LEU A 289 21.75 2.58 -13.05
N GLY A 290 21.29 3.67 -12.43
CA GLY A 290 19.86 3.98 -12.28
C GLY A 290 19.12 4.04 -13.63
N LEU A 291 19.75 4.64 -14.64
CA LEU A 291 19.19 4.71 -16.01
C LEU A 291 19.13 3.32 -16.69
N LYS A 292 20.08 2.41 -16.38
CA LYS A 292 20.03 1.02 -16.85
C LYS A 292 18.91 0.22 -16.19
N LEU A 293 18.66 0.44 -14.89
CA LEU A 293 17.55 -0.19 -14.18
C LEU A 293 16.17 0.36 -14.61
N ASN A 294 16.11 1.65 -14.94
CA ASN A 294 14.90 2.31 -15.43
C ASN A 294 15.22 3.35 -16.50
N ALA A 295 14.96 3.02 -17.77
CA ALA A 295 15.24 3.89 -18.91
C ALA A 295 14.47 5.23 -18.93
N LYS A 296 13.38 5.33 -18.16
CA LYS A 296 12.57 6.54 -17.98
C LYS A 296 13.07 7.45 -16.85
N LEU A 297 14.11 7.05 -16.11
CA LEU A 297 14.68 7.85 -15.03
C LEU A 297 15.20 9.20 -15.56
N SER A 298 14.80 10.29 -14.91
CA SER A 298 15.08 11.67 -15.31
C SER A 298 16.49 12.15 -14.90
N VAL A 299 17.54 11.45 -15.34
CA VAL A 299 18.95 11.74 -14.98
C VAL A 299 19.88 11.98 -16.18
N ARG A 300 19.37 11.93 -17.42
CA ARG A 300 20.20 12.06 -18.64
C ARG A 300 21.00 13.37 -18.69
N ASN A 301 20.40 14.47 -18.22
CA ASN A 301 21.08 15.77 -18.17
C ASN A 301 22.18 15.78 -17.10
N ALA A 302 21.95 15.17 -15.93
CA ALA A 302 22.95 15.03 -14.88
C ALA A 302 24.14 14.19 -15.38
N ILE A 303 23.87 13.04 -16.02
CA ILE A 303 24.91 12.20 -16.65
C ILE A 303 25.77 13.00 -17.61
N LYS A 304 25.15 13.80 -18.51
CA LYS A 304 25.90 14.66 -19.46
C LYS A 304 26.77 15.71 -18.78
N ARG A 305 26.31 16.29 -17.65
CA ARG A 305 27.10 17.28 -16.90
C ARG A 305 28.29 16.61 -16.23
N VAL A 306 28.04 15.53 -15.50
CA VAL A 306 29.05 14.80 -14.74
C VAL A 306 30.07 14.13 -15.66
N SER A 307 29.65 13.60 -16.82
CA SER A 307 30.56 12.95 -17.77
C SER A 307 31.61 13.90 -18.34
N LYS A 308 31.34 15.21 -18.44
CA LYS A 308 32.32 16.21 -18.88
C LYS A 308 33.50 16.36 -17.91
N GLN A 309 33.33 15.94 -16.66
CA GLN A 309 34.37 16.00 -15.62
C GLN A 309 35.22 14.72 -15.58
N LEU A 310 34.91 13.72 -16.41
CA LEU A 310 35.57 12.41 -16.42
C LEU A 310 36.27 12.15 -17.75
N ARG A 311 37.35 11.36 -17.70
CA ARG A 311 38.03 10.88 -18.91
C ARG A 311 37.24 9.74 -19.54
N GLN A 312 37.33 9.59 -20.86
CA GLN A 312 36.58 8.56 -21.60
C GLN A 312 36.90 7.13 -21.12
N ASN A 313 38.17 6.82 -20.87
CA ASN A 313 38.58 5.51 -20.35
C ASN A 313 37.97 5.19 -18.97
N THR A 314 37.81 6.20 -18.11
CA THR A 314 37.12 6.06 -16.82
C THR A 314 35.64 5.75 -17.04
N ILE A 315 34.98 6.47 -17.95
CA ILE A 315 33.59 6.24 -18.31
C ILE A 315 33.38 4.82 -18.84
N ASP A 316 34.25 4.34 -19.74
CA ASP A 316 34.16 3.00 -20.33
C ASP A 316 34.31 1.90 -19.27
N SER A 317 35.26 2.08 -18.33
CA SER A 317 35.46 1.17 -17.21
C SER A 317 34.22 1.11 -16.30
N ILE A 318 33.66 2.27 -15.94
CA ILE A 318 32.42 2.35 -15.16
C ILE A 318 31.30 1.64 -15.92
N ASN A 319 31.08 1.97 -17.20
CA ASN A 319 30.01 1.41 -18.03
C ASN A 319 30.07 -0.13 -18.09
N LYS A 320 31.27 -0.71 -18.14
CA LYS A 320 31.46 -2.17 -18.09
C LYS A 320 31.01 -2.74 -16.74
N SER A 321 31.47 -2.16 -15.63
CA SER A 321 31.12 -2.64 -14.28
C SER A 321 29.62 -2.52 -13.96
N ILE A 322 29.00 -1.38 -14.31
CA ILE A 322 27.57 -1.16 -14.04
C ILE A 322 26.67 -2.04 -14.91
N THR A 323 27.13 -2.44 -16.09
CA THR A 323 26.34 -3.34 -16.96
C THR A 323 26.20 -4.71 -16.30
N PHE A 324 27.31 -5.28 -15.81
CA PHE A 324 27.28 -6.53 -15.07
C PHE A 324 26.35 -6.47 -13.84
N LEU A 325 26.44 -5.40 -13.05
CA LEU A 325 25.59 -5.22 -11.88
C LEU A 325 24.11 -5.04 -12.25
N ALA A 326 23.81 -4.25 -13.29
CA ALA A 326 22.44 -4.03 -13.76
C ALA A 326 21.81 -5.34 -14.22
N ASP A 327 22.52 -6.12 -15.03
CA ASP A 327 22.04 -7.40 -15.56
C ASP A 327 21.74 -8.39 -14.41
N SER A 328 22.61 -8.43 -13.39
CA SER A 328 22.40 -9.24 -12.19
C SER A 328 21.15 -8.83 -11.41
N LEU A 329 20.95 -7.53 -11.16
CA LEU A 329 19.77 -7.02 -10.46
C LEU A 329 18.47 -7.28 -11.23
N ILE A 330 18.50 -7.08 -12.55
CA ILE A 330 17.36 -7.34 -13.43
C ILE A 330 17.00 -8.82 -13.42
N ALA A 331 17.98 -9.71 -13.55
CA ALA A 331 17.77 -11.15 -13.51
C ALA A 331 17.17 -11.60 -12.16
N LYS A 332 17.74 -11.11 -11.04
CA LYS A 332 17.25 -11.42 -9.70
C LYS A 332 15.82 -10.91 -9.47
N ASN A 333 15.50 -9.70 -9.90
CA ASN A 333 14.13 -9.17 -9.78
C ASN A 333 13.15 -9.97 -10.64
N LYS A 334 13.55 -10.40 -11.85
CA LYS A 334 12.72 -11.26 -12.71
C LYS A 334 12.37 -12.57 -12.01
N GLU A 335 13.36 -13.26 -11.43
CA GLU A 335 13.15 -14.50 -10.67
C GLU A 335 12.20 -14.30 -9.48
N LEU A 336 12.40 -13.22 -8.71
CA LEU A 336 11.52 -12.88 -7.58
C LEU A 336 10.08 -12.64 -8.03
N ARG A 337 9.88 -11.92 -9.14
CA ARG A 337 8.55 -11.65 -9.69
C ARG A 337 7.86 -12.93 -10.15
N GLU A 338 8.58 -13.82 -10.83
CA GLU A 338 8.05 -15.12 -11.26
C GLU A 338 7.61 -15.96 -10.05
N LYS A 339 8.45 -16.06 -9.02
CA LYS A 339 8.11 -16.77 -7.76
C LYS A 339 6.89 -16.17 -7.06
N SER A 340 6.82 -14.84 -6.98
CA SER A 340 5.69 -14.14 -6.34
C SER A 340 4.38 -14.34 -7.11
N LEU A 341 4.43 -14.23 -8.45
CA LEU A 341 3.25 -14.43 -9.29
C LEU A 341 2.73 -15.86 -9.21
N GLU A 342 3.64 -16.84 -9.19
CA GLU A 342 3.27 -18.24 -9.05
C GLU A 342 2.63 -18.53 -7.69
N LYS A 343 3.18 -17.98 -6.61
CA LYS A 343 2.57 -18.07 -5.27
C LYS A 343 1.17 -17.45 -5.24
N SER A 344 1.00 -16.27 -5.84
CA SER A 344 -0.32 -15.62 -5.94
C SER A 344 -1.31 -16.43 -6.77
N ARG A 345 -0.86 -17.03 -7.89
CA ARG A 345 -1.68 -17.91 -8.74
C ARG A 345 -2.20 -19.12 -7.96
N LEU A 346 -1.30 -19.83 -7.28
CA LEU A 346 -1.65 -21.00 -6.46
C LEU A 346 -2.60 -20.63 -5.31
N GLY A 347 -2.37 -19.48 -4.66
CA GLY A 347 -3.25 -18.98 -3.61
C GLY A 347 -4.66 -18.64 -4.11
N PHE A 348 -4.75 -18.04 -5.31
CA PHE A 348 -6.04 -17.77 -5.95
C PHE A 348 -6.78 -19.07 -6.31
N GLU A 349 -6.09 -20.03 -6.94
CA GLU A 349 -6.68 -21.32 -7.31
C GLU A 349 -7.18 -22.09 -6.09
N GLU A 350 -6.42 -22.08 -4.98
CA GLU A 350 -6.87 -22.68 -3.72
C GLU A 350 -8.06 -21.93 -3.12
N GLY A 351 -8.06 -20.60 -3.18
CA GLY A 351 -9.18 -19.78 -2.73
C GLY A 351 -10.48 -20.06 -3.49
N VAL A 352 -10.39 -20.25 -4.81
CA VAL A 352 -11.52 -20.67 -5.64
C VAL A 352 -11.94 -22.10 -5.31
N ARG A 353 -11.00 -23.04 -5.22
CA ARG A 353 -11.28 -24.46 -4.90
C ARG A 353 -11.96 -24.63 -3.54
N THR A 354 -11.58 -23.83 -2.55
CA THR A 354 -12.12 -23.87 -1.19
C THR A 354 -13.38 -23.00 -1.01
N GLY A 355 -13.84 -22.32 -2.06
CA GLY A 355 -15.01 -21.43 -1.99
C GLY A 355 -14.77 -20.13 -1.22
N ARG A 356 -13.52 -19.84 -0.80
CA ARG A 356 -13.16 -18.55 -0.16
C ARG A 356 -13.20 -17.38 -1.14
N ILE A 357 -12.99 -17.66 -2.43
CA ILE A 357 -13.11 -16.69 -3.51
C ILE A 357 -14.30 -17.11 -4.37
N VAL A 358 -15.37 -16.31 -4.32
CA VAL A 358 -16.56 -16.49 -5.16
C VAL A 358 -16.48 -15.51 -6.32
N ILE A 359 -16.32 -16.03 -7.54
CA ILE A 359 -16.39 -15.21 -8.75
C ILE A 359 -17.87 -15.03 -9.09
N LYS A 360 -18.44 -13.87 -8.73
CA LYS A 360 -19.78 -13.51 -9.19
C LYS A 360 -19.69 -13.07 -10.65
N GLU A 361 -20.47 -13.71 -11.53
CA GLU A 361 -20.68 -13.18 -12.88
C GLU A 361 -21.61 -11.97 -12.76
N SER A 362 -21.20 -10.83 -13.34
CA SER A 362 -22.09 -9.68 -13.50
C SER A 362 -23.16 -10.06 -14.52
N GLU A 363 -24.41 -10.19 -14.07
CA GLU A 363 -25.56 -10.22 -14.98
C GLU A 363 -25.55 -8.89 -15.76
N LYS A 364 -25.64 -9.00 -17.09
CA LYS A 364 -25.60 -7.88 -18.03
C LYS A 364 -26.99 -7.35 -18.31
#